data_AF-A0A1B6H0J3-F1
#
_entry.id   AF-A0A1B6H0J3-F1
#
_cell.length_a   1.000
_cell.length_b   1.000
_cell.length_c   1.000
_cell.angle_alpha   90.00
_cell.angle_beta   90.00
_cell.angle_gamma   90.00
#
_symmetry.space_group_name_H-M   'P 1'
#
loop_
_entity.id
_entity.type
_entity.pdbx_description
1 polymer ?
#
loop_
_entity_poly.entity_id
_entity_poly.type
_entity_poly.pdbx_seq_one_letter_code
_entity_poly.pdbx_strand_id
1 'polypeptide(L)'
;GLSVVPDMDAASEVVELVTKHLKTYQAMAVYMSLQLTAIGHNVPLICSRGFALLSVLQSCQLYTAVISLLQHLVPLFLDCPSTLVESDKFRSIVLSLLSADKTFLKAAKSLITSDFPGHILQQFGDMIHYHLDNYSRYNLMSSTPLAQLWLQSLCIVWNEEPTNASYLMDVVLSCAFFRPDITAMAYHNLGQLLQTLISTTQANSRLSSFFSWISGNAIVSLVPQAGSCPHAPWFAYFALHVEELHTQGTNGLWREVIKELTLTNGKPSVDNALKRAAATLKLTTLPASALSIYRWSQQALDTSVDHPVLPLLWQRFFTLYFTRVVTPTGQDLGSVGYKMFEGMMYQTYHKRLKRKLSDCVEYFRTKAIAAAEGTSPDKHLLYDTLAKLYETFSLWLDEPRLHEPGLYLPALPPQYNPYKLSTITSGTEQNPWYEYVDYERVRTAQNTSMERWQKTQARVASSQLPPPQSQEDPDPVQRINKRLSSYDSPVPPPPLRPCHPVIPPITQDCLLNKEAMLEALKPSFKLLLEYAQSFCLRVSEHTALDCSMLELLPILYSHMETEVTLHA
;
A
#
# COMPACT_ATOMS: atom_id res chain seq x y z
N GLY A 1 14.94 -31.16 -13.18
CA GLY A 1 13.77 -31.89 -12.64
C GLY A 1 12.47 -31.66 -13.40
N LEU A 2 12.50 -31.24 -14.69
CA LEU A 2 11.29 -31.04 -15.50
C LEU A 2 10.62 -32.34 -15.97
N SER A 3 11.23 -33.52 -15.75
CA SER A 3 10.74 -34.82 -16.23
C SER A 3 9.58 -35.41 -15.43
N VAL A 4 9.03 -34.67 -14.45
CA VAL A 4 7.98 -35.16 -13.53
C VAL A 4 6.71 -34.29 -13.56
N VAL A 5 6.72 -33.17 -14.30
CA VAL A 5 5.52 -32.34 -14.43
C VAL A 5 4.66 -32.87 -15.58
N PRO A 6 3.40 -33.27 -15.35
CA PRO A 6 2.55 -33.80 -16.41
C PRO A 6 2.29 -32.76 -17.48
N ASP A 7 2.44 -33.16 -18.74
CA ASP A 7 1.97 -32.39 -19.89
C ASP A 7 0.44 -32.48 -19.97
N MET A 8 -0.21 -31.49 -20.56
CA MET A 8 -1.66 -31.51 -20.79
C MET A 8 -2.10 -32.61 -21.75
N ASP A 9 -1.16 -33.14 -22.53
CA ASP A 9 -1.34 -34.27 -23.44
C ASP A 9 -1.01 -35.63 -22.78
N ALA A 10 -0.67 -35.64 -21.48
CA ALA A 10 -0.41 -36.86 -20.74
C ALA A 10 -1.70 -37.64 -20.51
N ALA A 11 -1.67 -38.95 -20.80
CA ALA A 11 -2.80 -39.88 -20.62
C ALA A 11 -3.04 -40.19 -19.13
N SER A 12 -3.59 -39.23 -18.40
CA SER A 12 -4.04 -39.36 -17.01
C SER A 12 -5.47 -38.84 -16.91
N GLU A 13 -6.35 -39.60 -16.25
CA GLU A 13 -7.77 -39.28 -16.08
C GLU A 13 -7.99 -37.88 -15.46
N VAL A 14 -7.11 -37.49 -14.54
CA VAL A 14 -7.14 -36.16 -13.91
C VAL A 14 -6.77 -35.06 -14.91
N VAL A 15 -5.78 -35.30 -15.78
CA VAL A 15 -5.33 -34.33 -16.81
C VAL A 15 -6.39 -34.20 -17.90
N GLU A 16 -7.04 -35.28 -18.30
CA GLU A 16 -8.16 -35.24 -19.25
C GLU A 16 -9.36 -34.45 -18.70
N LEU A 17 -9.69 -34.64 -17.42
CA LEU A 17 -10.75 -33.90 -16.74
C LEU A 17 -10.42 -32.41 -16.66
N VAL A 18 -9.19 -32.05 -16.29
CA VAL A 18 -8.71 -30.65 -16.28
C VAL A 18 -8.77 -30.08 -17.69
N THR A 19 -8.32 -30.81 -18.71
CA THR A 19 -8.32 -30.37 -20.11
C THR A 19 -9.72 -30.09 -20.63
N LYS A 20 -10.69 -30.96 -20.30
CA LYS A 20 -12.10 -30.78 -20.67
C LYS A 20 -12.66 -29.47 -20.10
N HIS A 21 -12.45 -29.22 -18.81
CA HIS A 21 -12.99 -28.05 -18.13
C HIS A 21 -12.20 -26.75 -18.41
N LEU A 22 -10.93 -26.88 -18.81
CA LEU A 22 -10.10 -25.78 -19.26
C LEU A 22 -10.59 -25.19 -20.59
N LYS A 23 -11.15 -26.01 -21.50
CA LYS A 23 -11.78 -25.54 -22.75
C LYS A 23 -12.96 -24.60 -22.49
N THR A 24 -13.62 -24.75 -21.34
CA THR A 24 -14.72 -23.89 -20.87
C THR A 24 -14.27 -22.80 -19.90
N TYR A 25 -12.96 -22.60 -19.71
CA TYR A 25 -12.39 -21.59 -18.81
C TYR A 25 -12.93 -21.63 -17.37
N GLN A 26 -13.27 -22.81 -16.87
CA GLN A 26 -13.71 -22.94 -15.47
C GLN A 26 -12.55 -22.59 -14.53
N ALA A 27 -12.80 -21.68 -13.58
CA ALA A 27 -11.76 -21.11 -12.72
C ALA A 27 -10.91 -22.15 -11.97
N MET A 28 -11.54 -23.21 -11.44
CA MET A 28 -10.82 -24.27 -10.75
C MET A 28 -9.91 -25.08 -11.70
N ALA A 29 -10.39 -25.39 -12.90
CA ALA A 29 -9.59 -26.09 -13.91
C ALA A 29 -8.42 -25.24 -14.40
N VAL A 30 -8.64 -23.93 -14.56
CA VAL A 30 -7.60 -22.94 -14.87
C VAL A 30 -6.53 -22.93 -13.78
N TYR A 31 -6.93 -22.80 -12.52
CA TYR A 31 -6.02 -22.80 -11.37
C TYR A 31 -5.20 -24.11 -11.29
N MET A 32 -5.87 -25.27 -11.40
CA MET A 32 -5.20 -26.58 -11.37
C MET A 32 -4.24 -26.75 -12.55
N SER A 33 -4.60 -26.28 -13.76
CA SER A 33 -3.73 -26.37 -14.92
C SER A 33 -2.42 -25.60 -14.70
N LEU A 34 -2.48 -24.42 -14.08
CA LEU A 34 -1.30 -23.63 -13.76
C LEU A 34 -0.50 -24.21 -12.59
N GLN A 35 -1.16 -24.80 -11.59
CA GLN A 35 -0.45 -25.39 -10.45
C GLN A 35 0.20 -26.75 -10.74
N LEU A 36 -0.41 -27.57 -11.60
CA LEU A 36 -0.07 -29.00 -11.68
C LEU A 36 0.59 -29.41 -13.01
N THR A 37 0.54 -28.58 -14.04
CA THR A 37 0.95 -28.99 -15.41
C THR A 37 2.05 -28.11 -15.98
N ALA A 38 2.64 -28.54 -17.09
CA ALA A 38 3.70 -27.80 -17.77
C ALA A 38 3.32 -26.34 -18.09
N ILE A 39 2.03 -26.00 -18.25
CA ILE A 39 1.56 -24.64 -18.53
C ILE A 39 2.04 -23.63 -17.48
N GLY A 40 2.12 -24.01 -16.20
CA GLY A 40 2.59 -23.14 -15.12
C GLY A 40 3.99 -23.43 -14.61
N HIS A 41 4.71 -24.38 -15.22
CA HIS A 41 6.07 -24.77 -14.79
C HIS A 41 7.11 -24.67 -15.90
N ASN A 42 6.72 -24.21 -17.09
CA ASN A 42 7.58 -24.03 -18.25
C ASN A 42 7.47 -22.58 -18.77
N VAL A 43 8.57 -21.82 -18.73
CA VAL A 43 8.60 -20.38 -19.07
C VAL A 43 7.98 -20.06 -20.44
N PRO A 44 8.37 -20.72 -21.56
CA PRO A 44 7.69 -20.55 -22.85
C PRO A 44 6.16 -20.75 -22.82
N LEU A 45 5.68 -21.78 -22.12
CA LEU A 45 4.24 -22.04 -22.00
C LEU A 45 3.52 -21.02 -21.11
N ILE A 46 4.19 -20.54 -20.06
CA ILE A 46 3.67 -19.46 -19.21
C ILE A 46 3.48 -18.18 -20.03
N CYS A 47 4.46 -17.82 -20.85
CA CYS A 47 4.42 -16.61 -21.69
C CYS A 47 3.33 -16.68 -22.78
N SER A 48 3.25 -17.83 -23.46
CA SER A 48 2.28 -18.02 -24.55
C SER A 48 0.85 -18.13 -24.02
N ARG A 49 0.62 -18.97 -23.00
CA ARG A 49 -0.72 -19.33 -22.50
C ARG A 49 -0.95 -19.02 -21.03
N GLY A 50 0.04 -19.23 -20.15
CA GLY A 50 -0.15 -19.13 -18.70
C GLY A 50 -0.63 -17.75 -18.22
N PHE A 51 -0.06 -16.66 -18.71
CA PHE A 51 -0.52 -15.31 -18.32
C PHE A 51 -1.97 -15.04 -18.73
N ALA A 52 -2.42 -15.51 -19.91
CA ALA A 52 -3.81 -15.36 -20.32
C ALA A 52 -4.77 -16.11 -19.36
N LEU A 53 -4.35 -17.27 -18.87
CA LEU A 53 -5.10 -18.04 -17.88
C LEU A 53 -5.16 -17.36 -16.51
N LEU A 54 -4.09 -16.66 -16.09
CA LEU A 54 -4.13 -15.82 -14.89
C LEU A 54 -5.15 -14.68 -15.03
N SER A 55 -5.22 -14.04 -16.20
CA SER A 55 -6.22 -12.99 -16.47
C SER A 55 -7.66 -13.53 -16.39
N VAL A 56 -7.90 -14.78 -16.77
CA VAL A 56 -9.22 -15.43 -16.56
C VAL A 56 -9.56 -15.50 -15.08
N LEU A 57 -8.62 -15.91 -14.21
CA LEU A 57 -8.85 -15.93 -12.76
C LEU A 57 -9.12 -14.52 -12.20
N GLN A 58 -8.43 -13.49 -12.72
CA GLN A 58 -8.68 -12.10 -12.34
C GLN A 58 -10.08 -11.62 -12.76
N SER A 59 -10.56 -12.02 -13.94
CA SER A 59 -11.93 -11.71 -14.39
C SER A 59 -12.99 -12.31 -13.46
N CYS A 60 -12.69 -13.46 -12.84
CA CYS A 60 -13.52 -14.10 -11.81
C CYS A 60 -13.30 -13.52 -10.39
N GLN A 61 -12.54 -12.42 -10.24
CA GLN A 61 -12.19 -11.79 -8.96
C GLN A 61 -11.42 -12.72 -7.98
N LEU A 62 -10.75 -13.76 -8.48
CA LEU A 62 -10.00 -14.73 -7.67
C LEU A 62 -8.54 -14.27 -7.43
N TYR A 63 -8.36 -13.05 -6.93
CA TYR A 63 -7.03 -12.44 -6.78
C TYR A 63 -6.10 -13.19 -5.82
N THR A 64 -6.60 -13.72 -4.71
CA THR A 64 -5.78 -14.52 -3.77
C THR A 64 -5.20 -15.76 -4.44
N ALA A 65 -5.97 -16.42 -5.33
CA ALA A 65 -5.49 -17.56 -6.10
C ALA A 65 -4.40 -17.15 -7.10
N VAL A 66 -4.57 -16.00 -7.76
CA VAL A 66 -3.55 -15.41 -8.65
C VAL A 66 -2.26 -15.11 -7.89
N ILE A 67 -2.33 -14.48 -6.71
CA ILE A 67 -1.15 -14.18 -5.89
C ILE A 67 -0.45 -15.48 -5.44
N SER A 68 -1.21 -16.52 -5.07
CA SER A 68 -0.65 -17.85 -4.75
C SER A 68 0.09 -18.48 -5.94
N LEU A 69 -0.46 -18.35 -7.14
CA LEU A 69 0.19 -18.80 -8.38
C LEU A 69 1.49 -18.02 -8.66
N LEU A 70 1.47 -16.70 -8.48
CA LEU A 70 2.66 -15.85 -8.67
C LEU A 70 3.82 -16.23 -7.74
N GLN A 71 3.52 -16.73 -6.53
CA GLN A 71 4.54 -17.25 -5.59
C GLN A 71 5.38 -18.41 -6.17
N HIS A 72 4.84 -19.13 -7.15
CA HIS A 72 5.51 -20.26 -7.79
C HIS A 72 6.00 -19.91 -9.20
N LEU A 73 5.25 -19.07 -9.92
CA LEU A 73 5.56 -18.67 -11.30
C LEU A 73 6.71 -17.69 -11.40
N VAL A 74 6.73 -16.63 -10.58
CA VAL A 74 7.70 -15.53 -10.71
C VAL A 74 9.15 -16.01 -10.55
N PRO A 75 9.48 -16.88 -9.58
CA PRO A 75 10.85 -17.40 -9.43
C PRO A 75 11.37 -18.19 -10.64
N LEU A 76 10.50 -18.71 -11.53
CA LEU A 76 10.93 -19.41 -12.74
C LEU A 76 11.60 -18.47 -13.76
N PHE A 77 11.42 -17.16 -13.63
CA PHE A 77 11.98 -16.14 -14.52
C PHE A 77 13.31 -15.58 -14.03
N LEU A 78 13.90 -16.11 -12.95
CA LEU A 78 15.16 -15.59 -12.40
C LEU A 78 16.33 -15.70 -13.40
N ASP A 79 16.33 -16.72 -14.26
CA ASP A 79 17.34 -16.88 -15.33
C ASP A 79 17.05 -16.03 -16.58
N CYS A 80 15.83 -15.48 -16.69
CA CYS A 80 15.43 -14.61 -17.79
C CYS A 80 14.50 -13.45 -17.33
N PRO A 81 14.99 -12.52 -16.48
CA PRO A 81 14.18 -11.47 -15.89
C PRO A 81 13.48 -10.56 -16.92
N SER A 82 14.18 -10.25 -18.02
CA SER A 82 13.66 -9.40 -19.10
C SER A 82 12.37 -9.94 -19.71
N THR A 83 12.27 -11.26 -19.90
CA THR A 83 11.07 -11.92 -20.45
C THR A 83 9.82 -11.65 -19.61
N LEU A 84 9.96 -11.54 -18.28
CA LEU A 84 8.85 -11.25 -17.38
C LEU A 84 8.53 -9.75 -17.36
N VAL A 85 9.58 -8.94 -17.18
CA VAL A 85 9.54 -7.47 -17.05
C VAL A 85 8.98 -6.82 -18.32
N GLU A 86 9.36 -7.29 -19.50
CA GLU A 86 8.91 -6.76 -20.79
C GLU A 86 7.55 -7.33 -21.25
N SER A 87 6.96 -8.26 -20.50
CA SER A 87 5.69 -8.88 -20.87
C SER A 87 4.50 -7.98 -20.53
N ASP A 88 3.82 -7.46 -21.57
CA ASP A 88 2.59 -6.68 -21.42
C ASP A 88 1.48 -7.44 -20.66
N LYS A 89 1.39 -8.76 -20.86
CA LYS A 89 0.41 -9.60 -20.16
C LYS A 89 0.71 -9.65 -18.67
N PHE A 90 1.98 -9.82 -18.29
CA PHE A 90 2.39 -9.81 -16.88
C PHE A 90 2.18 -8.44 -16.25
N ARG A 91 2.58 -7.36 -16.96
CA ARG A 91 2.31 -5.98 -16.56
C ARG A 91 0.82 -5.75 -16.28
N SER A 92 -0.07 -6.22 -17.16
CA SER A 92 -1.53 -6.14 -16.96
C SER A 92 -2.02 -6.92 -15.74
N ILE A 93 -1.45 -8.09 -15.46
CA ILE A 93 -1.78 -8.88 -14.27
C ILE A 93 -1.40 -8.11 -13.01
N VAL A 94 -0.19 -7.55 -12.96
CA VAL A 94 0.28 -6.76 -11.81
C VAL A 94 -0.60 -5.52 -11.60
N LEU A 95 -0.89 -4.76 -12.66
CA LEU A 95 -1.79 -3.60 -12.58
C LEU A 95 -3.17 -3.97 -12.04
N SER A 96 -3.76 -5.06 -12.53
CA SER A 96 -5.05 -5.54 -12.04
C SER A 96 -5.02 -5.91 -10.55
N LEU A 97 -3.92 -6.50 -10.05
CA LEU A 97 -3.74 -6.78 -8.63
C LEU A 97 -3.58 -5.51 -7.81
N LEU A 98 -2.83 -4.51 -8.31
CA LEU A 98 -2.68 -3.21 -7.65
C LEU A 98 -4.04 -2.50 -7.54
N SER A 99 -4.91 -2.61 -8.54
CA SER A 99 -6.24 -1.98 -8.53
C SER A 99 -7.33 -2.83 -7.84
N ALA A 100 -7.05 -4.07 -7.44
CA ALA A 100 -8.05 -5.05 -7.02
C ALA A 100 -8.90 -4.61 -5.81
N ASP A 101 -8.35 -3.79 -4.92
CA ASP A 101 -9.07 -3.30 -3.75
C ASP A 101 -9.94 -2.05 -4.01
N LYS A 102 -9.85 -1.44 -5.20
CA LYS A 102 -10.53 -0.18 -5.56
C LYS A 102 -12.00 -0.38 -6.03
N THR A 103 -12.75 -1.29 -5.43
CA THR A 103 -14.15 -1.53 -5.82
C THR A 103 -15.11 -0.49 -5.21
N PHE A 104 -16.22 -0.15 -5.88
CA PHE A 104 -17.16 0.91 -5.47
C PHE A 104 -17.66 0.77 -4.02
N LEU A 105 -17.96 -0.47 -3.57
CA LEU A 105 -18.35 -0.76 -2.18
C LEU A 105 -17.24 -0.44 -1.15
N LYS A 106 -15.97 -0.66 -1.49
CA LYS A 106 -14.83 -0.29 -0.65
C LYS A 106 -14.51 1.19 -0.76
N ALA A 107 -14.68 1.81 -1.92
CA ALA A 107 -14.54 3.26 -2.12
C ALA A 107 -15.58 4.03 -1.27
N ALA A 108 -16.84 3.59 -1.28
CA ALA A 108 -17.90 4.13 -0.42
C ALA A 108 -17.62 3.92 1.08
N LYS A 109 -17.08 2.76 1.46
CA LYS A 109 -16.63 2.49 2.85
C LYS A 109 -15.39 3.32 3.24
N SER A 110 -14.50 3.61 2.27
CA SER A 110 -13.29 4.40 2.49
C SER A 110 -13.55 5.88 2.78
N LEU A 111 -14.74 6.39 2.41
CA LEU A 111 -15.23 7.71 2.83
C LEU A 111 -15.50 7.79 4.35
N ILE A 112 -15.61 6.64 5.03
CA ILE A 112 -15.91 6.53 6.46
C ILE A 112 -14.70 6.00 7.26
N THR A 113 -13.91 5.08 6.69
CA THR A 113 -12.70 4.50 7.33
C THR A 113 -11.58 4.25 6.31
N SER A 114 -10.37 4.76 6.56
CA SER A 114 -9.21 4.55 5.69
C SER A 114 -8.56 3.16 5.89
N ASP A 115 -9.13 2.13 5.28
CA ASP A 115 -8.52 0.79 5.24
C ASP A 115 -7.43 0.73 4.14
N PHE A 116 -6.31 1.43 4.34
CA PHE A 116 -5.10 1.29 3.51
C PHE A 116 -3.98 0.60 4.32
N PRO A 117 -3.26 -0.39 3.75
CA PRO A 117 -3.46 -0.99 2.43
C PRO A 117 -4.74 -1.86 2.39
N GLY A 118 -5.29 -2.03 1.19
CA GLY A 118 -6.37 -2.99 0.97
C GLY A 118 -5.91 -4.44 1.18
N HIS A 119 -6.86 -5.34 1.41
CA HIS A 119 -6.58 -6.74 1.73
C HIS A 119 -5.81 -7.49 0.63
N ILE A 120 -6.15 -7.28 -0.65
CA ILE A 120 -5.45 -7.93 -1.77
C ILE A 120 -4.03 -7.35 -1.91
N LEU A 121 -3.90 -6.02 -1.79
CA LEU A 121 -2.60 -5.35 -1.83
C LEU A 121 -1.68 -5.82 -0.69
N GLN A 122 -2.24 -5.97 0.52
CA GLN A 122 -1.52 -6.52 1.67
C GLN A 122 -1.09 -7.97 1.43
N GLN A 123 -1.98 -8.83 0.93
CA GLN A 123 -1.61 -10.21 0.58
C GLN A 123 -0.51 -10.27 -0.48
N PHE A 124 -0.53 -9.35 -1.45
CA PHE A 124 0.51 -9.26 -2.45
C PHE A 124 1.86 -8.87 -1.84
N GLY A 125 1.87 -7.86 -0.95
CA GLY A 125 3.03 -7.49 -0.16
C GLY A 125 3.56 -8.66 0.69
N ASP A 126 2.66 -9.40 1.35
CA ASP A 126 3.02 -10.55 2.18
C ASP A 126 3.64 -11.69 1.35
N MET A 127 3.17 -11.92 0.12
CA MET A 127 3.77 -12.88 -0.81
C MET A 127 5.16 -12.45 -1.29
N ILE A 128 5.34 -11.17 -1.62
CA ILE A 128 6.67 -10.62 -1.98
C ILE A 128 7.62 -10.77 -0.80
N HIS A 129 7.17 -10.45 0.42
CA HIS A 129 7.98 -10.62 1.61
C HIS A 129 8.37 -12.09 1.82
N TYR A 130 7.43 -13.02 1.63
CA TYR A 130 7.70 -14.46 1.69
C TYR A 130 8.80 -14.89 0.71
N HIS A 131 8.79 -14.39 -0.53
CA HIS A 131 9.87 -14.63 -1.49
C HIS A 131 11.24 -14.19 -0.95
N LEU A 132 11.31 -12.99 -0.37
CA LEU A 132 12.57 -12.40 0.08
C LEU A 132 13.16 -13.10 1.30
N ASP A 133 12.32 -13.64 2.19
CA ASP A 133 12.80 -14.35 3.38
C ASP A 133 13.04 -15.84 3.11
N ASN A 134 12.22 -16.48 2.29
CA ASN A 134 12.31 -17.91 1.95
C ASN A 134 13.05 -18.18 0.63
N TYR A 135 14.01 -17.32 0.26
CA TYR A 135 14.76 -17.40 -1.01
C TYR A 135 15.46 -18.77 -1.22
N SER A 136 15.86 -19.45 -0.15
CA SER A 136 16.47 -20.78 -0.19
C SER A 136 15.54 -21.86 -0.78
N ARG A 137 14.21 -21.70 -0.65
CA ARG A 137 13.23 -22.59 -1.28
C ARG A 137 13.26 -22.56 -2.81
N TYR A 138 13.85 -21.51 -3.37
CA TYR A 138 14.01 -21.30 -4.80
C TYR A 138 15.45 -21.60 -5.27
N ASN A 139 16.23 -22.34 -4.46
CA ASN A 139 17.63 -22.67 -4.72
C ASN A 139 18.56 -21.45 -4.87
N LEU A 140 18.23 -20.35 -4.20
CA LEU A 140 19.04 -19.13 -4.21
C LEU A 140 19.94 -19.05 -2.98
N MET A 141 21.13 -18.47 -3.16
CA MET A 141 22.07 -18.17 -2.07
C MET A 141 21.78 -16.82 -1.41
N SER A 142 21.03 -15.94 -2.08
CA SER A 142 20.62 -14.64 -1.57
C SER A 142 19.24 -14.26 -2.11
N SER A 143 18.57 -13.29 -1.48
CA SER A 143 17.28 -12.77 -1.96
C SER A 143 17.44 -11.67 -3.01
N THR A 144 18.67 -11.29 -3.36
CA THR A 144 19.01 -10.23 -4.32
C THR A 144 18.33 -10.42 -5.68
N PRO A 145 18.34 -11.62 -6.31
CA PRO A 145 17.69 -11.81 -7.61
C PRO A 145 16.17 -11.62 -7.55
N LEU A 146 15.53 -12.07 -6.47
CA LEU A 146 14.09 -11.89 -6.24
C LEU A 146 13.75 -10.43 -5.97
N ALA A 147 14.54 -9.74 -5.14
CA ALA A 147 14.37 -8.31 -4.88
C ALA A 147 14.52 -7.49 -6.16
N GLN A 148 15.50 -7.82 -7.00
CA GLN A 148 15.70 -7.18 -8.30
C GLN A 148 14.49 -7.36 -9.20
N LEU A 149 14.05 -8.61 -9.38
CA LEU A 149 12.93 -8.93 -10.26
C LEU A 149 11.64 -8.23 -9.83
N TRP A 150 11.33 -8.23 -8.53
CA TRP A 150 10.17 -7.51 -8.00
C TRP A 150 10.29 -6.00 -8.15
N LEU A 151 11.43 -5.42 -7.80
CA LEU A 151 11.61 -3.97 -7.89
C LEU A 151 11.52 -3.50 -9.35
N GLN A 152 12.13 -4.21 -10.30
CA GLN A 152 12.01 -3.94 -11.73
C GLN A 152 10.56 -4.05 -12.22
N SER A 153 9.87 -5.12 -11.86
CA SER A 153 8.46 -5.33 -12.21
C SER A 153 7.57 -4.20 -11.68
N LEU A 154 7.80 -3.76 -10.44
CA LEU A 154 7.07 -2.66 -9.82
C LEU A 154 7.41 -1.31 -10.44
N CYS A 155 8.65 -1.08 -10.88
CA CYS A 155 9.04 0.16 -11.56
C CYS A 155 8.27 0.38 -12.86
N ILE A 156 7.99 -0.70 -13.60
CA ILE A 156 7.26 -0.63 -14.88
C ILE A 156 5.80 -0.19 -14.72
N VAL A 157 5.16 -0.58 -13.62
CA VAL A 157 3.74 -0.28 -13.33
C VAL A 157 3.58 0.94 -12.43
N TRP A 158 4.68 1.56 -12.02
CA TRP A 158 4.68 2.62 -11.03
C TRP A 158 3.98 3.88 -11.54
N ASN A 159 4.10 4.21 -12.83
CA ASN A 159 3.54 5.44 -13.37
C ASN A 159 2.00 5.40 -13.42
N GLU A 160 1.41 4.22 -13.58
CA GLU A 160 -0.03 4.00 -13.62
C GLU A 160 -0.64 3.86 -12.22
N GLU A 161 0.08 3.20 -11.30
CA GLU A 161 -0.41 2.91 -9.94
C GLU A 161 0.63 3.29 -8.85
N PRO A 162 1.03 4.57 -8.75
CA PRO A 162 2.19 4.99 -7.95
C PRO A 162 2.02 4.69 -6.46
N THR A 163 0.84 4.98 -5.89
CA THR A 163 0.57 4.77 -4.45
C THR A 163 0.71 3.30 -4.05
N ASN A 164 0.11 2.40 -4.82
CA ASN A 164 0.05 0.97 -4.50
C ASN A 164 1.36 0.27 -4.88
N ALA A 165 2.00 0.68 -5.99
CA ALA A 165 3.33 0.21 -6.36
C ALA A 165 4.38 0.63 -5.32
N SER A 166 4.37 1.90 -4.86
CA SER A 166 5.28 2.38 -3.80
C SER A 166 5.09 1.62 -2.49
N TYR A 167 3.85 1.22 -2.14
CA TYR A 167 3.62 0.36 -0.98
C TYR A 167 4.30 -1.02 -1.13
N LEU A 168 4.20 -1.67 -2.30
CA LEU A 168 4.88 -2.95 -2.51
C LEU A 168 6.40 -2.79 -2.61
N MET A 169 6.89 -1.68 -3.17
CA MET A 169 8.31 -1.35 -3.15
C MET A 169 8.81 -1.13 -1.72
N ASP A 170 8.00 -0.53 -0.85
CA ASP A 170 8.32 -0.35 0.58
C ASP A 170 8.64 -1.68 1.26
N VAL A 171 7.86 -2.73 0.97
CA VAL A 171 8.11 -4.09 1.47
C VAL A 171 9.50 -4.57 1.05
N VAL A 172 9.85 -4.45 -0.23
CA VAL A 172 11.17 -4.84 -0.75
C VAL A 172 12.29 -4.01 -0.11
N LEU A 173 12.09 -2.70 0.00
CA LEU A 173 13.10 -1.75 0.48
C LEU A 173 13.34 -1.85 1.99
N SER A 174 12.32 -2.22 2.77
CA SER A 174 12.46 -2.52 4.20
C SER A 174 13.40 -3.71 4.44
N CYS A 175 13.40 -4.70 3.54
CA CYS A 175 14.35 -5.80 3.56
C CYS A 175 15.72 -5.40 2.98
N ALA A 176 15.73 -4.54 1.95
CA ALA A 176 16.94 -4.11 1.27
C ALA A 176 17.87 -3.31 2.18
N PHE A 177 17.33 -2.41 3.02
CA PHE A 177 18.11 -1.46 3.82
C PHE A 177 19.21 -2.10 4.69
N PHE A 178 18.97 -3.31 5.21
CA PHE A 178 19.92 -4.04 6.06
C PHE A 178 20.90 -4.93 5.26
N ARG A 179 20.84 -4.89 3.93
CA ARG A 179 21.59 -5.75 3.01
C ARG A 179 22.30 -4.89 1.95
N PRO A 180 23.62 -4.68 2.05
CA PRO A 180 24.34 -3.73 1.18
C PRO A 180 24.20 -4.00 -0.32
N ASP A 181 24.20 -5.27 -0.71
CA ASP A 181 24.03 -5.73 -2.08
C ASP A 181 22.65 -5.34 -2.66
N ILE A 182 21.59 -5.56 -1.88
CA ILE A 182 20.22 -5.19 -2.28
C ILE A 182 20.02 -3.68 -2.21
N THR A 183 20.64 -2.99 -1.24
CA THR A 183 20.58 -1.53 -1.11
C THR A 183 21.15 -0.82 -2.33
N ALA A 184 22.34 -1.22 -2.79
CA ALA A 184 22.96 -0.63 -3.98
C ALA A 184 22.11 -0.86 -5.25
N MET A 185 21.60 -2.09 -5.41
CA MET A 185 20.68 -2.45 -6.47
C MET A 185 19.38 -1.63 -6.42
N ALA A 186 18.83 -1.39 -5.23
CA ALA A 186 17.61 -0.61 -5.06
C ALA A 186 17.79 0.86 -5.49
N TYR A 187 18.88 1.50 -5.07
CA TYR A 187 19.22 2.85 -5.52
C TYR A 187 19.39 2.93 -7.04
N HIS A 188 20.03 1.92 -7.65
CA HIS A 188 20.19 1.85 -9.10
C HIS A 188 18.84 1.80 -9.83
N ASN A 189 17.93 0.90 -9.44
CA ASN A 189 16.62 0.74 -10.08
C ASN A 189 15.74 1.99 -9.92
N LEU A 190 15.69 2.58 -8.72
CA LEU A 190 14.96 3.83 -8.49
C LEU A 190 15.57 5.01 -9.25
N GLY A 191 16.90 5.03 -9.40
CA GLY A 191 17.60 5.97 -10.27
C GLY A 191 17.18 5.84 -11.74
N GLN A 192 17.10 4.62 -12.26
CA GLN A 192 16.60 4.36 -13.61
C GLN A 192 15.14 4.76 -13.79
N LEU A 193 14.28 4.49 -12.80
CA LEU A 193 12.88 4.92 -12.80
C LEU A 193 12.79 6.45 -12.88
N LEU A 194 13.53 7.17 -12.05
CA LEU A 194 13.58 8.63 -12.09
C LEU A 194 14.04 9.15 -13.45
N GLN A 195 15.10 8.58 -14.03
CA GLN A 195 15.58 8.98 -15.36
C GLN A 195 14.55 8.72 -16.46
N THR A 196 13.82 7.60 -16.38
CA THR A 196 12.76 7.24 -17.33
C THR A 196 11.60 8.24 -17.25
N LEU A 197 11.22 8.66 -16.04
CA LEU A 197 10.19 9.68 -15.87
C LEU A 197 10.64 11.03 -16.43
N ILE A 198 11.89 11.44 -16.17
CA ILE A 198 12.46 12.68 -16.69
C ILE A 198 12.46 12.68 -18.23
N SER A 199 12.93 11.60 -18.85
CA SER A 199 12.99 11.49 -20.31
C SER A 199 11.60 11.49 -20.96
N THR A 200 10.64 10.79 -20.36
CA THR A 200 9.25 10.74 -20.83
C THR A 200 8.59 12.12 -20.76
N THR A 201 8.76 12.85 -19.65
CA THR A 201 8.24 14.21 -19.50
C THR A 201 8.88 15.18 -20.50
N GLN A 202 10.19 15.05 -20.77
CA GLN A 202 10.89 15.88 -21.78
C GLN A 202 10.48 15.54 -23.23
N ALA A 203 10.20 14.28 -23.54
CA ALA A 203 9.73 13.88 -24.86
C ALA A 203 8.32 14.44 -25.12
N ASN A 204 7.44 14.35 -24.13
CA ASN A 204 6.07 14.87 -24.23
C ASN A 204 6.03 16.40 -24.31
N SER A 205 6.98 17.11 -23.68
CA SER A 205 7.07 18.58 -23.81
C SER A 205 7.59 19.07 -25.17
N ARG A 206 8.29 18.22 -25.94
CA ARG A 206 8.71 18.52 -27.32
C ARG A 206 7.62 18.27 -28.37
N LEU A 207 6.56 17.54 -28.03
CA LEU A 207 5.50 17.13 -28.97
C LEU A 207 4.13 17.78 -28.68
N SER A 208 3.99 18.60 -27.63
CA SER A 208 2.71 19.20 -27.22
C SER A 208 2.65 20.73 -27.39
N SER A 209 2.31 21.18 -28.60
CA SER A 209 1.65 22.47 -28.83
C SER A 209 0.11 22.36 -28.78
N PHE A 210 -0.43 21.17 -28.54
CA PHE A 210 -1.86 20.91 -28.49
C PHE A 210 -2.13 19.89 -27.38
N PHE A 211 -3.04 20.24 -26.45
CA PHE A 211 -3.48 19.48 -25.26
C PHE A 211 -2.64 19.64 -23.99
N SER A 212 -2.79 20.82 -23.40
CA SER A 212 -2.45 21.19 -22.03
C SER A 212 -3.56 20.80 -21.05
N TRP A 213 -3.40 19.70 -20.32
CA TRP A 213 -4.05 19.46 -19.02
C TRP A 213 -2.95 18.84 -18.13
N ILE A 214 -2.40 19.46 -17.08
CA ILE A 214 -2.63 20.69 -16.33
C ILE A 214 -1.22 21.18 -15.89
N SER A 215 -0.91 22.47 -16.10
CA SER A 215 0.33 23.16 -15.69
C SER A 215 1.64 22.67 -16.37
N GLY A 216 2.08 23.40 -17.40
CA GLY A 216 3.35 23.23 -18.11
C GLY A 216 4.60 23.63 -17.32
N ASN A 217 4.83 22.98 -16.16
CA ASN A 217 6.03 23.06 -15.33
C ASN A 217 6.15 21.81 -14.41
N ALA A 218 5.79 20.61 -14.91
CA ALA A 218 5.78 19.41 -14.08
C ALA A 218 7.19 18.99 -13.64
N ILE A 219 7.46 19.14 -12.34
CA ILE A 219 8.67 18.66 -11.68
C ILE A 219 8.54 17.15 -11.54
N VAL A 220 9.45 16.41 -12.14
CA VAL A 220 9.44 14.94 -12.07
C VAL A 220 9.84 14.49 -10.66
N SER A 221 9.05 13.58 -10.09
CA SER A 221 9.17 13.12 -8.71
C SER A 221 8.65 11.70 -8.54
N LEU A 222 9.37 10.89 -7.79
CA LEU A 222 8.97 9.58 -7.27
C LEU A 222 8.10 9.68 -6.01
N VAL A 223 8.26 10.75 -5.21
CA VAL A 223 7.36 11.04 -4.08
C VAL A 223 6.49 12.25 -4.46
N PRO A 224 5.15 12.20 -4.27
CA PRO A 224 4.25 13.28 -4.68
C PRO A 224 4.73 14.67 -4.21
N GLN A 225 4.81 15.63 -5.14
CA GLN A 225 5.43 16.95 -4.92
C GLN A 225 4.74 17.81 -3.83
N ALA A 226 3.44 17.61 -3.61
CA ALA A 226 2.66 18.33 -2.61
C ALA A 226 2.45 17.52 -1.32
N GLY A 227 3.14 16.40 -1.14
CA GLY A 227 2.88 15.49 -0.03
C GLY A 227 4.09 14.66 0.39
N SER A 228 3.77 13.60 1.12
CA SER A 228 4.67 12.58 1.59
C SER A 228 4.08 11.21 1.23
N CYS A 229 4.83 10.15 1.46
CA CYS A 229 4.33 8.78 1.41
C CYS A 229 4.31 8.20 2.84
N PRO A 230 3.32 8.54 3.67
CA PRO A 230 3.26 8.04 5.06
C PRO A 230 3.02 6.53 5.11
N HIS A 231 2.39 5.97 4.08
CA HIS A 231 2.11 4.55 3.93
C HIS A 231 3.26 3.73 3.34
N ALA A 232 4.32 4.40 2.86
CA ALA A 232 5.51 3.77 2.29
C ALA A 232 6.80 4.52 2.71
N PRO A 233 7.16 4.55 4.01
CA PRO A 233 8.27 5.37 4.50
C PRO A 233 9.67 4.89 4.08
N TRP A 234 9.88 3.57 3.91
CA TRP A 234 11.13 3.03 3.36
C TRP A 234 11.27 3.39 1.89
N PHE A 235 10.19 3.28 1.10
CA PHE A 235 10.19 3.78 -0.27
C PHE A 235 10.53 5.26 -0.34
N ALA A 236 9.88 6.08 0.49
CA ALA A 236 10.15 7.51 0.53
C ALA A 236 11.61 7.82 0.87
N TYR A 237 12.20 7.10 1.83
CA TYR A 237 13.61 7.24 2.18
C TYR A 237 14.53 7.01 0.98
N PHE A 238 14.37 5.90 0.25
CA PHE A 238 15.20 5.63 -0.91
C PHE A 238 14.92 6.60 -2.07
N ALA A 239 13.65 6.87 -2.36
CA ALA A 239 13.23 7.73 -3.46
C ALA A 239 13.72 9.18 -3.30
N LEU A 240 13.53 9.77 -2.10
CA LEU A 240 14.01 11.12 -1.80
C LEU A 240 15.54 11.21 -1.88
N HIS A 241 16.25 10.15 -1.49
CA HIS A 241 17.70 10.11 -1.60
C HIS A 241 18.18 10.10 -3.05
N VAL A 242 17.57 9.29 -3.91
CA VAL A 242 17.86 9.28 -5.35
C VAL A 242 17.60 10.65 -5.99
N GLU A 243 16.48 11.28 -5.66
CA GLU A 243 16.12 12.60 -6.18
C GLU A 243 17.06 13.71 -5.67
N GLU A 244 17.46 13.63 -4.40
CA GLU A 244 18.44 14.55 -3.82
C GLU A 244 19.79 14.42 -4.52
N LEU A 245 20.30 13.19 -4.71
CA LEU A 245 21.54 12.93 -5.43
C LEU A 245 21.48 13.45 -6.86
N HIS A 246 20.35 13.27 -7.55
CA HIS A 246 20.16 13.83 -8.88
C HIS A 246 20.22 15.35 -8.86
N THR A 247 19.46 16.00 -7.96
CA THR A 247 19.38 17.46 -7.85
C THR A 247 20.71 18.11 -7.47
N GLN A 248 21.47 17.49 -6.57
CA GLN A 248 22.77 17.97 -6.11
C GLN A 248 23.89 17.70 -7.11
N GLY A 249 23.95 16.48 -7.67
CA GLY A 249 25.05 16.02 -8.51
C GLY A 249 24.92 16.43 -9.98
N THR A 250 23.72 16.37 -10.55
CA THR A 250 23.51 16.60 -12.00
C THR A 250 23.24 18.07 -12.31
N ASN A 251 22.45 18.75 -11.47
CA ASN A 251 21.92 20.09 -11.78
C ASN A 251 22.63 21.19 -10.98
N GLY A 252 23.28 20.84 -9.86
CA GLY A 252 23.97 21.79 -8.98
C GLY A 252 23.05 22.76 -8.24
N LEU A 253 21.73 22.56 -8.30
CA LEU A 253 20.71 23.50 -7.81
C LEU A 253 20.88 23.83 -6.34
N TRP A 254 21.06 22.81 -5.49
CA TRP A 254 21.21 22.97 -4.05
C TRP A 254 22.39 23.89 -3.70
N ARG A 255 23.55 23.67 -4.36
CA ARG A 255 24.76 24.47 -4.13
C ARG A 255 24.54 25.94 -4.48
N GLU A 256 23.87 26.21 -5.60
CA GLU A 256 23.62 27.59 -6.04
C GLU A 256 22.56 28.30 -5.16
N VAL A 257 21.52 27.59 -4.72
CA VAL A 257 20.53 28.13 -3.76
C VAL A 257 21.20 28.52 -2.45
N ILE A 258 22.06 27.65 -1.91
CA ILE A 258 22.83 27.91 -0.69
C ILE A 258 23.73 29.13 -0.86
N LYS A 259 24.42 29.25 -2.00
CA LYS A 259 25.25 30.41 -2.33
C LYS A 259 24.46 31.72 -2.40
N GLU A 260 23.32 31.75 -3.08
CA GLU A 260 22.43 32.92 -3.15
C GLU A 260 21.90 33.35 -1.77
N LEU A 261 21.58 32.39 -0.90
CA LEU A 261 21.15 32.67 0.48
C LEU A 261 22.27 33.23 1.36
N THR A 262 23.53 32.83 1.11
CA THR A 262 24.70 33.39 1.79
C THR A 262 24.97 34.83 1.36
N LEU A 263 24.83 35.12 0.06
CA LEU A 263 25.05 36.46 -0.51
C LEU A 263 23.95 37.48 -0.14
N THR A 264 22.77 37.01 0.23
CA THR A 264 21.65 37.88 0.60
C THR A 264 21.83 38.45 2.00
N ASN A 265 22.06 39.76 2.08
CA ASN A 265 22.07 40.53 3.33
C ASN A 265 20.63 40.91 3.73
N GLY A 266 20.19 40.53 4.93
CA GLY A 266 18.84 40.80 5.45
C GLY A 266 17.95 39.55 5.50
N LYS A 267 16.61 39.74 5.61
CA LYS A 267 15.63 38.63 5.61
C LYS A 267 15.56 38.01 4.21
N PRO A 268 16.11 36.81 3.99
CA PRO A 268 16.13 36.19 2.68
C PRO A 268 14.75 35.65 2.32
N SER A 269 14.36 35.80 1.06
CA SER A 269 13.22 35.07 0.50
C SER A 269 13.77 33.83 -0.21
N VAL A 270 13.41 32.65 0.30
CA VAL A 270 13.81 31.35 -0.28
C VAL A 270 13.39 31.26 -1.74
N ASP A 271 12.18 31.70 -2.07
CA ASP A 271 11.66 31.75 -3.44
C ASP A 271 12.50 32.66 -4.35
N ASN A 272 12.98 33.80 -3.84
CA ASN A 272 13.84 34.69 -4.62
C ASN A 272 15.22 34.09 -4.85
N ALA A 273 15.83 33.48 -3.83
CA ALA A 273 17.11 32.78 -3.97
C ALA A 273 16.99 31.61 -4.96
N LEU A 274 15.89 30.86 -4.90
CA LEU A 274 15.59 29.76 -5.81
C LEU A 274 15.41 30.23 -7.25
N LYS A 275 14.65 31.32 -7.48
CA LYS A 275 14.49 31.91 -8.81
C LYS A 275 15.81 32.37 -9.41
N ARG A 276 16.69 32.99 -8.61
CA ARG A 276 18.03 33.41 -9.05
C ARG A 276 18.92 32.21 -9.36
N ALA A 277 18.96 31.23 -8.48
CA ALA A 277 19.72 29.99 -8.70
C ALA A 277 19.27 29.26 -9.98
N ALA A 278 17.96 29.14 -10.19
CA ALA A 278 17.38 28.55 -11.41
C ALA A 278 17.77 29.35 -12.66
N ALA A 279 17.71 30.69 -12.61
CA ALA A 279 18.13 31.55 -13.72
C ALA A 279 19.63 31.38 -14.05
N THR A 280 20.50 31.34 -13.03
CA THR A 280 21.95 31.12 -13.19
C THR A 280 22.25 29.77 -13.84
N LEU A 281 21.54 28.72 -13.43
CA LEU A 281 21.72 27.36 -13.93
C LEU A 281 20.92 27.05 -15.20
N LYS A 282 20.15 28.04 -15.72
CA LYS A 282 19.23 27.88 -16.86
C LYS A 282 18.22 26.74 -16.67
N LEU A 283 17.79 26.54 -15.43
CA LEU A 283 16.77 25.56 -15.04
C LEU A 283 15.39 26.22 -14.99
N THR A 284 14.35 25.42 -15.17
CA THR A 284 12.98 25.85 -14.91
C THR A 284 12.83 26.21 -13.43
N THR A 285 12.16 27.33 -13.16
CA THR A 285 11.91 27.77 -11.78
C THR A 285 10.98 26.81 -11.06
N LEU A 286 11.44 26.25 -9.94
CA LEU A 286 10.68 25.34 -9.08
C LEU A 286 10.04 26.14 -7.91
N PRO A 287 8.91 25.66 -7.34
CA PRO A 287 8.43 26.15 -6.05
C PRO A 287 9.40 25.73 -4.95
N ALA A 288 9.49 26.54 -3.89
CA ALA A 288 10.37 26.25 -2.76
C ALA A 288 10.08 24.89 -2.12
N SER A 289 8.82 24.44 -2.07
CA SER A 289 8.41 23.13 -1.54
C SER A 289 9.09 21.93 -2.20
N ALA A 290 9.60 22.09 -3.44
CA ALA A 290 10.31 21.03 -4.15
C ALA A 290 11.77 20.84 -3.66
N LEU A 291 12.31 21.76 -2.83
CA LEU A 291 13.66 21.61 -2.30
C LEU A 291 13.73 20.41 -1.35
N SER A 292 14.81 19.63 -1.48
CA SER A 292 15.03 18.40 -0.70
C SER A 292 14.86 18.60 0.80
N ILE A 293 15.26 19.75 1.36
CA ILE A 293 15.12 20.04 2.79
C ILE A 293 13.66 20.05 3.26
N TYR A 294 12.73 20.56 2.45
CA TYR A 294 11.31 20.55 2.77
C TYR A 294 10.69 19.18 2.52
N ARG A 295 11.16 18.47 1.49
CA ARG A 295 10.64 17.13 1.16
C ARG A 295 11.01 16.09 2.24
N TRP A 296 12.27 16.09 2.70
CA TRP A 296 12.72 15.24 3.81
C TRP A 296 11.99 15.57 5.11
N SER A 297 11.85 16.86 5.44
CA SER A 297 11.15 17.26 6.66
C SER A 297 9.64 16.97 6.60
N GLN A 298 8.99 17.12 5.45
CA GLN A 298 7.57 16.80 5.28
C GLN A 298 7.35 15.30 5.43
N GLN A 299 8.22 14.46 4.84
CA GLN A 299 8.18 13.02 5.07
C GLN A 299 8.39 12.66 6.55
N ALA A 300 9.30 13.32 7.25
CA ALA A 300 9.52 13.09 8.69
C ALA A 300 8.32 13.51 9.55
N LEU A 301 7.63 14.60 9.20
CA LEU A 301 6.40 15.05 9.88
C LEU A 301 5.28 14.02 9.77
N ASP A 302 5.10 13.47 8.57
CA ASP A 302 3.96 12.59 8.26
C ASP A 302 4.23 11.10 8.58
N THR A 303 5.49 10.71 8.76
CA THR A 303 5.86 9.36 9.21
C THR A 303 5.50 9.17 10.69
N SER A 304 4.95 8.02 11.08
CA SER A 304 4.58 7.77 12.48
C SER A 304 5.79 7.85 13.43
N VAL A 305 5.58 8.31 14.66
CA VAL A 305 6.66 8.53 15.66
C VAL A 305 7.44 7.26 15.99
N ASP A 306 6.84 6.11 15.71
CA ASP A 306 7.30 4.81 16.09
C ASP A 306 7.81 3.96 14.91
N HIS A 307 7.84 4.55 13.71
CA HIS A 307 8.38 3.91 12.53
C HIS A 307 9.93 3.88 12.56
N PRO A 308 10.58 2.74 12.30
CA PRO A 308 12.04 2.58 12.43
C PRO A 308 12.88 3.46 11.50
N VAL A 309 12.33 3.91 10.36
CA VAL A 309 13.03 4.80 9.42
C VAL A 309 13.13 6.27 9.89
N LEU A 310 12.28 6.69 10.84
CA LEU A 310 12.12 8.11 11.19
C LEU A 310 13.43 8.80 11.62
N PRO A 311 14.31 8.20 12.43
CA PRO A 311 15.61 8.80 12.76
C PRO A 311 16.46 9.12 11.53
N LEU A 312 16.38 8.29 10.48
CA LEU A 312 17.14 8.47 9.24
C LEU A 312 16.59 9.62 8.40
N LEU A 313 15.26 9.83 8.41
CA LEU A 313 14.65 11.00 7.77
C LEU A 313 15.15 12.30 8.41
N TRP A 314 15.24 12.32 9.75
CA TRP A 314 15.82 13.45 10.48
C TRP A 314 17.31 13.62 10.23
N GLN A 315 18.08 12.52 10.17
CA GLN A 315 19.50 12.55 9.79
C GLN A 315 19.71 13.27 8.45
N ARG A 316 18.89 12.92 7.43
CA ARG A 316 18.95 13.58 6.11
C ARG A 316 18.51 15.04 6.15
N PHE A 317 17.44 15.35 6.87
CA PHE A 317 17.02 16.74 7.09
C PHE A 317 18.14 17.59 7.72
N PHE A 318 18.76 17.13 8.82
CA PHE A 318 19.79 17.90 9.50
C PHE A 318 21.08 18.03 8.68
N THR A 319 21.36 17.09 7.78
CA THR A 319 22.45 17.19 6.80
C THR A 319 22.26 18.37 5.86
N LEU A 320 21.05 18.56 5.36
CA LEU A 320 20.71 19.72 4.54
C LEU A 320 20.67 21.00 5.39
N TYR A 321 20.12 20.93 6.61
CA TYR A 321 20.01 22.07 7.52
C TYR A 321 21.38 22.62 7.94
N PHE A 322 22.36 21.75 8.17
CA PHE A 322 23.71 22.14 8.58
C PHE A 322 24.75 22.10 7.45
N THR A 323 24.32 22.07 6.18
CA THR A 323 25.23 22.13 5.04
C THR A 323 26.16 23.36 5.17
N ARG A 324 27.47 23.12 5.32
CA ARG A 324 28.47 24.18 5.48
C ARG A 324 28.79 24.81 4.14
N VAL A 325 28.94 26.13 4.15
CA VAL A 325 29.29 26.94 2.98
C VAL A 325 30.77 27.26 3.06
N VAL A 326 31.56 26.61 2.21
CA VAL A 326 33.01 26.85 2.12
C VAL A 326 33.30 27.68 0.87
N THR A 327 34.01 28.78 1.05
CA THR A 327 34.48 29.62 -0.06
C THR A 327 35.52 28.91 -0.91
N PRO A 328 35.76 29.34 -2.17
CA PRO A 328 36.87 28.83 -2.98
C PRO A 328 38.25 28.99 -2.32
N THR A 329 38.39 29.94 -1.41
CA THR A 329 39.60 30.20 -0.60
C THR A 329 39.69 29.30 0.65
N GLY A 330 38.76 28.36 0.84
CA GLY A 330 38.77 27.42 1.96
C GLY A 330 38.22 27.97 3.29
N GLN A 331 37.73 29.22 3.30
CA GLN A 331 37.12 29.82 4.48
C GLN A 331 35.69 29.29 4.66
N ASP A 332 35.41 28.77 5.85
CA ASP A 332 34.08 28.37 6.30
C ASP A 332 33.25 29.61 6.64
N LEU A 333 32.08 29.75 6.01
CA LEU A 333 31.11 30.81 6.23
C LEU A 333 29.95 30.38 7.14
N GLY A 334 30.01 29.17 7.69
CA GLY A 334 28.93 28.60 8.48
C GLY A 334 27.88 27.88 7.63
N SER A 335 26.68 27.70 8.15
CA SER A 335 25.56 27.09 7.43
C SER A 335 24.33 28.00 7.39
N VAL A 336 23.51 27.86 6.35
CA VAL A 336 22.37 28.77 6.08
C VAL A 336 21.01 28.08 6.20
N GLY A 337 20.92 26.90 6.82
CA GLY A 337 19.66 26.17 6.97
C GLY A 337 18.59 26.96 7.72
N TYR A 338 18.97 27.70 8.77
CA TYR A 338 18.02 28.53 9.53
C TYR A 338 17.34 29.60 8.64
N LYS A 339 18.06 30.16 7.67
CA LYS A 339 17.52 31.13 6.69
C LYS A 339 16.42 30.53 5.81
N MET A 340 16.43 29.21 5.62
CA MET A 340 15.37 28.52 4.87
C MET A 340 14.05 28.42 5.64
N PHE A 341 14.05 28.71 6.95
CA PHE A 341 12.83 28.69 7.76
C PHE A 341 12.37 30.08 8.20
N GLU A 342 12.95 31.13 7.61
CA GLU A 342 12.54 32.52 7.84
C GLU A 342 11.27 32.87 7.04
N GLY A 343 10.37 33.66 7.65
CA GLY A 343 9.08 34.07 7.06
C GLY A 343 7.87 33.40 7.74
N MET A 344 6.71 34.05 7.67
CA MET A 344 5.52 33.67 8.45
C MET A 344 5.05 32.21 8.23
N MET A 345 5.05 31.75 6.97
CA MET A 345 4.67 30.38 6.61
C MET A 345 5.69 29.36 7.13
N TYR A 346 6.98 29.61 6.93
CA TYR A 346 8.04 28.69 7.34
C TYR A 346 8.28 28.68 8.85
N GLN A 347 7.95 29.76 9.57
CA GLN A 347 7.92 29.75 11.04
C GLN A 347 6.86 28.80 11.59
N THR A 348 5.66 28.78 10.99
CA THR A 348 4.61 27.82 11.36
C THR A 348 5.07 26.39 11.09
N TYR A 349 5.74 26.17 9.95
CA TYR A 349 6.34 24.88 9.61
C TYR A 349 7.43 24.46 10.60
N HIS A 350 8.33 25.37 10.96
CA HIS A 350 9.38 25.15 11.95
C HIS A 350 8.82 24.77 13.33
N LYS A 351 7.70 25.39 13.74
CA LYS A 351 6.97 24.99 14.96
C LYS A 351 6.42 23.56 14.87
N ARG A 352 5.94 23.13 13.70
CA ARG A 352 5.49 21.73 13.49
C ARG A 352 6.66 20.75 13.62
N LEU A 353 7.85 21.09 13.11
CA LEU A 353 9.06 20.27 13.26
C LEU A 353 9.43 20.10 14.74
N LYS A 354 9.48 21.21 15.50
CA LYS A 354 9.73 21.15 16.96
C LYS A 354 8.69 20.30 17.68
N ARG A 355 7.42 20.49 17.37
CA ARG A 355 6.33 19.72 17.96
C ARG A 355 6.51 18.22 17.69
N LYS A 356 6.79 17.84 16.44
CA LYS A 356 7.03 16.45 16.06
C LYS A 356 8.21 15.83 16.83
N LEU A 357 9.32 16.55 16.97
CA LEU A 357 10.47 16.09 17.76
C LEU A 357 10.10 15.92 19.23
N SER A 358 9.35 16.86 19.81
CA SER A 358 8.83 16.75 21.18
C SER A 358 7.92 15.54 21.36
N ASP A 359 7.03 15.26 20.39
CA ASP A 359 6.15 14.08 20.41
C ASP A 359 6.97 12.78 20.38
N CYS A 360 8.06 12.73 19.60
CA CYS A 360 9.00 11.60 19.57
C CYS A 360 9.72 11.41 20.90
N VAL A 361 10.21 12.49 21.52
CA VAL A 361 10.86 12.44 22.85
C VAL A 361 9.90 11.85 23.88
N GLU A 362 8.68 12.38 23.95
CA GLU A 362 7.68 11.90 24.91
C GLU A 362 7.35 10.42 24.67
N TYR A 363 7.09 10.04 23.42
CA TYR A 363 6.79 8.66 23.04
C TYR A 363 7.87 7.66 23.48
N PHE A 364 9.14 7.96 23.19
CA PHE A 364 10.25 7.06 23.52
C PHE A 364 10.59 7.07 25.01
N ARG A 365 10.40 8.19 25.72
CA ARG A 365 10.51 8.22 27.20
C ARG A 365 9.44 7.35 27.86
N THR A 366 8.17 7.48 27.45
CA THR A 366 7.09 6.63 27.97
C THR A 366 7.39 5.15 27.72
N LYS A 367 7.86 4.80 26.50
CA LYS A 367 8.26 3.43 26.18
C LYS A 367 9.47 2.94 26.96
N ALA A 368 10.45 3.80 27.21
CA ALA A 368 11.62 3.45 28.00
C ALA A 368 11.22 3.11 29.45
N ILE A 369 10.33 3.90 30.06
CA ILE A 369 9.80 3.62 31.42
C ILE A 369 9.07 2.27 31.44
N ALA A 370 8.15 2.04 30.51
CA ALA A 370 7.42 0.77 30.42
C ALA A 370 8.35 -0.44 30.17
N ALA A 371 9.41 -0.27 29.38
CA ALA A 371 10.38 -1.33 29.10
C ALA A 371 11.27 -1.66 30.31
N ALA A 372 11.53 -0.68 31.19
CA ALA A 372 12.24 -0.88 32.44
C ALA A 372 11.42 -1.73 33.43
N GLU A 373 10.10 -1.56 33.44
CA GLU A 373 9.17 -2.37 34.23
C GLU A 373 9.01 -3.80 33.70
N GLY A 374 9.12 -4.00 32.37
CA GLY A 374 8.87 -5.28 31.68
C GLY A 374 10.07 -6.22 31.52
N THR A 375 11.18 -6.02 32.24
CA THR A 375 12.39 -6.87 32.21
C THR A 375 13.03 -7.04 30.81
N SER A 376 13.01 -6.00 29.95
CA SER A 376 13.65 -6.03 28.62
C SER A 376 14.77 -4.97 28.53
N PRO A 377 16.00 -5.26 29.01
CA PRO A 377 17.07 -4.27 29.15
C PRO A 377 17.49 -3.67 27.79
N ASP A 378 17.53 -4.48 26.73
CA ASP A 378 17.95 -4.02 25.40
C ASP A 378 16.95 -3.04 24.78
N LYS A 379 15.64 -3.29 24.96
CA LYS A 379 14.58 -2.38 24.48
C LYS A 379 14.57 -1.09 25.27
N HIS A 380 14.78 -1.16 26.58
CA HIS A 380 14.93 0.02 27.42
C HIS A 380 16.10 0.89 26.94
N LEU A 381 17.27 0.30 26.71
CA LEU A 381 18.45 1.01 26.21
C LEU A 381 18.20 1.66 24.85
N LEU A 382 17.57 0.96 23.91
CA LEU A 382 17.23 1.50 22.59
C LEU A 382 16.28 2.70 22.70
N TYR A 383 15.20 2.58 23.48
CA TYR A 383 14.22 3.65 23.64
C TYR A 383 14.82 4.87 24.35
N ASP A 384 15.63 4.68 25.38
CA ASP A 384 16.37 5.76 26.05
C ASP A 384 17.34 6.46 25.09
N THR A 385 18.06 5.67 24.28
CA THR A 385 18.97 6.19 23.25
C THR A 385 18.22 7.01 22.18
N LEU A 386 17.05 6.55 21.74
CA LEU A 386 16.20 7.26 20.80
C LEU A 386 15.62 8.55 21.40
N ALA A 387 15.14 8.52 22.64
CA ALA A 387 14.67 9.71 23.35
C ALA A 387 15.78 10.78 23.41
N LYS A 388 16.99 10.40 23.82
CA LYS A 388 18.18 11.28 23.83
C LYS A 388 18.53 11.82 22.44
N LEU A 389 18.38 11.01 21.39
CA LEU A 389 18.59 11.47 20.02
C LEU A 389 17.59 12.55 19.61
N TYR A 390 16.29 12.34 19.85
CA TYR A 390 15.26 13.33 19.50
C TYR A 390 15.36 14.62 20.35
N GLU A 391 15.81 14.51 21.60
CA GLU A 391 16.18 15.67 22.42
C GLU A 391 17.35 16.44 21.78
N THR A 392 18.39 15.72 21.36
CA THR A 392 19.54 16.30 20.65
C THR A 392 19.08 17.04 19.38
N PHE A 393 18.20 16.44 18.58
CA PHE A 393 17.62 17.09 17.40
C PHE A 393 16.82 18.35 17.75
N SER A 394 16.09 18.34 18.87
CA SER A 394 15.36 19.53 19.34
C SER A 394 16.33 20.66 19.68
N LEU A 395 17.42 20.34 20.40
CA LEU A 395 18.49 21.30 20.71
C LEU A 395 19.17 21.84 19.44
N TRP A 396 19.41 20.98 18.46
CA TRP A 396 20.01 21.39 17.19
C TRP A 396 19.14 22.38 16.41
N LEU A 397 17.82 22.17 16.43
CA LEU A 397 16.87 23.04 15.75
C LEU A 397 16.72 24.40 16.45
N ASP A 398 17.00 24.47 17.75
CA ASP A 398 16.86 25.66 18.59
C ASP A 398 18.13 26.52 18.73
N GLU A 399 19.31 25.95 18.50
CA GLU A 399 20.59 26.61 18.79
C GLU A 399 21.18 27.30 17.54
N PRO A 400 21.04 28.64 17.41
CA PRO A 400 21.53 29.37 16.25
C PRO A 400 23.07 29.34 16.13
N ARG A 401 23.80 29.18 17.24
CA ARG A 401 25.26 29.16 17.25
C ARG A 401 25.85 27.99 16.47
N LEU A 402 25.08 26.91 16.27
CA LEU A 402 25.50 25.76 15.45
C LEU A 402 25.72 26.14 13.97
N HIS A 403 25.14 27.26 13.52
CA HIS A 403 25.31 27.77 12.17
C HIS A 403 26.56 28.66 12.00
N GLU A 404 27.21 29.10 13.08
CA GLU A 404 28.32 30.05 13.01
C GLU A 404 29.59 29.44 12.38
N PRO A 405 30.37 30.24 11.62
CA PRO A 405 31.67 29.83 11.12
C PRO A 405 32.67 29.62 12.27
N GLY A 406 33.57 28.63 12.14
CA GLY A 406 34.65 28.43 13.12
C GLY A 406 34.23 27.81 14.46
N LEU A 407 33.00 27.30 14.57
CA LEU A 407 32.53 26.58 15.76
C LEU A 407 33.38 25.32 16.02
N TYR A 408 33.98 25.24 17.20
CA TYR A 408 34.72 24.05 17.62
C TYR A 408 33.77 22.99 18.18
N LEU A 409 33.26 22.13 17.29
CA LEU A 409 32.28 21.08 17.62
C LEU A 409 32.65 20.21 18.83
N PRO A 410 33.92 19.77 19.03
CA PRO A 410 34.27 18.93 20.18
C PRO A 410 34.08 19.59 21.55
N ALA A 411 34.00 20.93 21.63
CA ALA A 411 33.75 21.64 22.89
C ALA A 411 32.26 21.79 23.22
N LEU A 412 31.36 21.36 22.34
CA LEU A 412 29.93 21.41 22.63
C LEU A 412 29.57 20.44 23.79
N PRO A 413 28.60 20.81 24.65
CA PRO A 413 28.13 19.92 25.70
C PRO A 413 27.67 18.55 25.16
N PRO A 414 27.80 17.45 25.92
CA PRO A 414 27.47 16.10 25.45
C PRO A 414 26.05 15.92 24.90
N GLN A 415 25.08 16.68 25.43
CA GLN A 415 23.68 16.71 24.97
C GLN A 415 23.51 17.16 23.51
N TYR A 416 24.49 17.83 22.93
CA TYR A 416 24.50 18.20 21.50
C TYR A 416 25.07 17.09 20.61
N ASN A 417 25.55 15.98 21.17
CA ASN A 417 26.19 14.87 20.47
C ASN A 417 27.18 15.36 19.39
N PRO A 418 28.32 15.97 19.80
CA PRO A 418 29.25 16.63 18.87
C PRO A 418 29.82 15.70 17.82
N TYR A 419 29.94 14.41 18.12
CA TYR A 419 30.37 13.39 17.15
C TYR A 419 29.36 13.24 16.01
N LYS A 420 28.06 13.08 16.30
CA LYS A 420 27.05 12.98 15.25
C LYS A 420 26.90 14.28 14.47
N LEU A 421 26.97 15.43 15.14
CA LEU A 421 26.95 16.73 14.48
C LEU A 421 28.14 16.94 13.54
N SER A 422 29.34 16.46 13.88
CA SER A 422 30.50 16.52 12.99
C SER A 422 30.35 15.63 11.76
N THR A 423 29.75 14.44 11.90
CA THR A 423 29.43 13.59 10.73
C THR A 423 28.41 14.23 9.79
N ILE A 424 27.49 15.05 10.33
CA ILE A 424 26.50 15.77 9.52
C ILE A 424 27.12 16.95 8.79
N THR A 425 27.98 17.72 9.46
CA THR A 425 28.56 18.97 8.94
C THR A 425 29.73 18.75 7.98
N SER A 426 30.44 17.62 8.08
CA SER A 426 31.61 17.32 7.23
C SER A 426 31.27 17.01 5.77
N GLY A 427 30.00 16.69 5.46
CA GLY A 427 29.53 16.46 4.08
C GLY A 427 30.11 15.22 3.37
N THR A 428 30.92 14.42 4.05
CA THR A 428 31.43 13.12 3.55
C THR A 428 30.31 12.09 3.52
N GLU A 429 30.43 11.01 2.72
CA GLU A 429 29.47 9.91 2.63
C GLU A 429 28.93 9.50 4.01
N GLN A 430 27.67 9.89 4.25
CA GLN A 430 27.01 9.63 5.52
C GLN A 430 26.39 8.25 5.47
N ASN A 431 27.08 7.31 6.09
CA ASN A 431 26.46 6.03 6.41
C ASN A 431 25.18 6.28 7.23
N PRO A 432 24.08 5.55 6.94
CA PRO A 432 22.89 5.58 7.77
C PRO A 432 23.25 5.26 9.22
N TRP A 433 22.62 5.94 10.18
CA TRP A 433 22.83 5.64 11.59
C TRP A 433 22.04 4.40 12.02
N TYR A 434 22.53 3.24 11.62
CA TYR A 434 21.92 1.93 11.88
C TYR A 434 21.63 1.67 13.36
N GLU A 435 22.42 2.24 14.27
CA GLU A 435 22.24 2.07 15.72
C GLU A 435 20.95 2.69 16.27
N TYR A 436 20.33 3.62 15.53
CA TYR A 436 19.05 4.23 15.90
C TYR A 436 17.86 3.59 15.17
N VAL A 437 18.09 2.55 14.36
CA VAL A 437 17.01 1.87 13.64
C VAL A 437 16.58 0.65 14.45
N ASP A 438 15.31 0.60 14.85
CA ASP A 438 14.73 -0.54 15.56
C ASP A 438 14.57 -1.75 14.60
N TYR A 439 15.65 -2.52 14.46
CA TYR A 439 15.70 -3.70 13.60
C TYR A 439 14.75 -4.81 14.07
N GLU A 440 14.60 -5.00 15.38
CA GLU A 440 13.69 -6.01 15.94
C GLU A 440 12.24 -5.72 15.59
N ARG A 441 11.85 -4.44 15.55
CA ARG A 441 10.53 -4.04 15.08
C ARG A 441 10.33 -4.32 13.60
N VAL A 442 11.33 -4.02 12.75
CA VAL A 442 11.29 -4.38 11.33
C VAL A 442 11.10 -5.89 11.18
N ARG A 443 11.91 -6.68 11.90
CA ARG A 443 11.83 -8.14 11.88
C ARG A 443 10.49 -8.68 12.40
N THR A 444 9.91 -8.07 13.42
CA THR A 444 8.59 -8.44 13.92
C THR A 444 7.50 -8.18 12.88
N ALA A 445 7.54 -7.05 12.18
CA ALA A 445 6.61 -6.75 11.10
C ALA A 445 6.76 -7.73 9.93
N GLN A 446 8.00 -8.10 9.60
CA GLN A 446 8.34 -9.12 8.60
C GLN A 446 7.80 -10.50 8.98
N ASN A 447 8.03 -10.96 10.22
CA ASN A 447 7.48 -12.22 10.73
C ASN A 447 5.93 -12.22 10.69
N THR A 448 5.30 -11.11 11.09
CA THR A 448 3.84 -10.97 11.04
C THR A 448 3.31 -11.09 9.61
N SER A 449 3.98 -10.45 8.65
CA SER A 449 3.68 -10.53 7.21
C SER A 449 3.79 -11.99 6.71
N MET A 450 4.85 -12.70 7.11
CA MET A 450 5.04 -14.10 6.76
C MET A 450 3.95 -15.00 7.36
N GLU A 451 3.60 -14.82 8.63
CA GLU A 451 2.53 -15.58 9.27
C GLU A 451 1.18 -15.36 8.59
N ARG A 452 0.86 -14.11 8.20
CA ARG A 452 -0.34 -13.80 7.41
C ARG A 452 -0.35 -14.57 6.11
N TRP A 453 0.74 -14.54 5.35
CA TRP A 453 0.84 -15.27 4.08
C TRP A 453 0.65 -16.78 4.25
N GLN A 454 1.31 -17.36 5.25
CA GLN A 454 1.22 -18.80 5.51
C GLN A 454 -0.19 -19.23 5.93
N LYS A 455 -0.89 -18.40 6.70
CA LYS A 455 -2.32 -18.59 7.05
C LYS A 455 -3.20 -18.57 5.79
N THR A 456 -2.95 -17.65 4.85
CA THR A 456 -3.68 -17.59 3.58
C THR A 456 -3.46 -18.83 2.70
N GLN A 457 -2.27 -19.43 2.73
CA GLN A 457 -1.96 -20.66 1.97
C GLN A 457 -2.46 -21.96 2.66
N ALA A 458 -3.13 -21.87 3.81
CA ALA A 458 -3.61 -23.00 4.62
C ALA A 458 -2.52 -24.05 4.99
N ARG A 459 -1.23 -23.66 4.99
CA ARG A 459 -0.10 -24.56 5.31
C ARG A 459 0.28 -24.60 6.78
N VAL A 460 -0.25 -23.69 7.59
CA VAL A 460 -0.22 -23.83 9.05
C VAL A 460 -1.50 -24.59 9.42
N ALA A 461 -1.37 -25.90 9.64
CA ALA A 461 -2.29 -26.56 10.56
C ALA A 461 -2.21 -25.74 11.84
N SER A 462 -3.26 -25.00 12.14
CA SER A 462 -3.29 -24.11 13.29
C SER A 462 -3.19 -24.96 14.56
N SER A 463 -1.96 -25.27 14.98
CA SER A 463 -1.69 -25.88 16.27
C SER A 463 -1.84 -24.86 17.41
N GLN A 464 -2.30 -23.64 17.10
CA GLN A 464 -2.53 -22.53 18.01
C GLN A 464 -3.76 -21.70 17.59
N LEU A 465 -4.82 -22.35 17.10
CA LEU A 465 -6.12 -21.86 17.53
C LEU A 465 -6.21 -22.41 18.95
N PRO A 466 -6.13 -21.57 20.02
CA PRO A 466 -6.85 -21.99 21.20
C PRO A 466 -8.26 -22.31 20.70
N PRO A 467 -8.84 -23.48 21.01
CA PRO A 467 -10.27 -23.65 20.83
C PRO A 467 -10.90 -22.40 21.41
N PRO A 468 -11.85 -21.74 20.71
CA PRO A 468 -12.33 -20.42 21.10
C PRO A 468 -12.56 -20.45 22.61
N GLN A 469 -11.73 -19.72 23.34
CA GLN A 469 -11.92 -19.52 24.77
C GLN A 469 -13.10 -18.55 24.94
N SER A 470 -14.25 -18.88 24.37
CA SER A 470 -15.43 -18.88 25.19
C SER A 470 -15.12 -19.85 26.34
N GLN A 471 -15.29 -19.40 27.58
CA GLN A 471 -15.62 -20.32 28.66
C GLN A 471 -16.89 -21.07 28.21
N GLU A 472 -16.72 -22.12 27.42
CA GLU A 472 -17.82 -22.98 27.04
C GLU A 472 -18.10 -23.82 28.26
N ASP A 473 -19.33 -23.71 28.78
CA ASP A 473 -19.78 -24.52 29.91
C ASP A 473 -19.46 -26.00 29.62
N PRO A 474 -18.83 -26.72 30.59
CA PRO A 474 -18.38 -28.09 30.38
C PRO A 474 -19.55 -29.03 30.09
N ASP A 475 -20.76 -28.66 30.52
CA ASP A 475 -21.99 -29.36 30.21
C ASP A 475 -22.44 -29.08 28.76
N PRO A 476 -22.44 -30.10 27.88
CA PRO A 476 -22.90 -29.97 26.50
C PRO A 476 -24.35 -29.50 26.40
N VAL A 477 -25.21 -29.81 27.38
CA VAL A 477 -26.62 -29.42 27.37
C VAL A 477 -26.78 -27.92 27.60
N GLN A 478 -26.05 -27.35 28.57
CA GLN A 478 -26.07 -25.91 28.82
C GLN A 478 -25.50 -25.11 27.66
N ARG A 479 -24.43 -25.63 27.03
CA ARG A 479 -23.82 -25.03 25.83
C ARG A 479 -24.79 -24.98 24.65
N ILE A 480 -25.48 -26.11 24.40
CA ILE A 480 -26.50 -26.20 23.35
C ILE A 480 -27.63 -25.21 23.64
N ASN A 481 -28.15 -25.17 24.87
CA ASN A 481 -29.24 -24.28 25.25
C ASN A 481 -28.88 -22.79 25.12
N LYS A 482 -27.67 -22.40 25.55
CA LYS A 482 -27.19 -21.01 25.47
C LYS A 482 -27.03 -20.55 24.02
N ARG A 483 -26.55 -21.43 23.14
CA ARG A 483 -26.44 -21.19 21.70
C ARG A 483 -27.81 -21.17 21.01
N LEU A 484 -28.73 -22.04 21.42
CA LEU A 484 -30.11 -22.03 20.93
C LEU A 484 -30.86 -20.77 21.36
N SER A 485 -30.55 -20.22 22.55
CA SER A 485 -31.15 -18.97 23.05
C SER A 485 -30.59 -17.69 22.42
N SER A 486 -29.46 -17.76 21.70
CA SER A 486 -28.89 -16.59 21.00
C SER A 486 -29.47 -16.37 19.59
N TYR A 487 -30.24 -17.32 19.07
CA TYR A 487 -31.01 -17.12 17.84
C TYR A 487 -32.31 -16.38 18.17
N ASP A 488 -32.81 -15.60 17.21
CA ASP A 488 -34.15 -15.03 17.31
C ASP A 488 -35.16 -16.14 17.64
N SER A 489 -36.07 -15.85 18.57
CA SER A 489 -37.09 -16.81 18.99
C SER A 489 -37.85 -17.28 17.75
N PRO A 490 -38.00 -18.59 17.52
CA PRO A 490 -38.77 -19.09 16.39
C PRO A 490 -40.16 -18.46 16.43
N VAL A 491 -40.52 -17.74 15.37
CA VAL A 491 -41.88 -17.23 15.20
C VAL A 491 -42.81 -18.45 15.28
N PRO A 492 -43.91 -18.40 16.06
CA PRO A 492 -44.79 -19.55 16.20
C PRO A 492 -45.20 -20.04 14.81
N PRO A 493 -45.35 -21.37 14.62
CA PRO A 493 -45.86 -21.88 13.37
C PRO A 493 -47.17 -21.16 13.05
N PRO A 494 -47.43 -20.81 11.77
CA PRO A 494 -48.68 -20.17 11.39
C PRO A 494 -49.82 -20.99 11.99
N PRO A 495 -50.79 -20.36 12.69
CA PRO A 495 -51.84 -21.11 13.34
C PRO A 495 -52.50 -22.02 12.30
N LEU A 496 -52.43 -23.33 12.54
CA LEU A 496 -53.05 -24.32 11.66
C LEU A 496 -54.55 -24.08 11.72
N ARG A 497 -55.05 -23.31 10.76
CA ARG A 497 -56.49 -23.19 10.56
C ARG A 497 -56.98 -24.58 10.14
N PRO A 498 -58.03 -25.12 10.77
CA PRO A 498 -58.62 -26.38 10.31
C PRO A 498 -58.87 -26.24 8.81
N CYS A 499 -58.27 -27.14 8.03
CA CYS A 499 -58.46 -27.15 6.59
C CYS A 499 -59.91 -27.56 6.35
N HIS A 500 -60.81 -26.57 6.23
CA HIS A 500 -62.16 -26.82 5.77
C HIS A 500 -62.05 -27.44 4.37
N PRO A 501 -62.77 -28.52 4.08
CA PRO A 501 -62.71 -29.14 2.77
C PRO A 501 -63.01 -28.07 1.71
N VAL A 502 -62.10 -27.91 0.74
CA VAL A 502 -62.17 -26.89 -0.33
C VAL A 502 -63.48 -27.00 -1.12
N ILE A 503 -64.09 -28.18 -1.08
CA ILE A 503 -65.38 -28.49 -1.66
C ILE A 503 -66.33 -28.89 -0.51
N PRO A 504 -67.43 -28.16 -0.27
CA PRO A 504 -68.42 -28.57 0.72
C PRO A 504 -69.04 -29.93 0.34
N PRO A 505 -69.50 -30.75 1.32
CA PRO A 505 -70.09 -32.05 1.03
C PRO A 505 -71.31 -31.88 0.11
N ILE A 506 -71.25 -32.50 -1.07
CA ILE A 506 -72.28 -32.39 -2.09
C ILE A 506 -73.51 -33.16 -1.60
N THR A 507 -74.57 -32.45 -1.25
CA THR A 507 -75.85 -33.05 -0.86
C THR A 507 -76.63 -33.52 -2.08
N GLN A 508 -77.55 -34.47 -1.89
CA GLN A 508 -78.36 -35.04 -2.98
C GLN A 508 -79.18 -33.96 -3.73
N ASP A 509 -79.62 -32.90 -3.02
CA ASP A 509 -80.29 -31.74 -3.62
C ASP A 509 -79.36 -30.92 -4.54
N CYS A 510 -78.06 -30.80 -4.22
CA CYS A 510 -77.10 -30.14 -5.10
C CYS A 510 -76.86 -30.90 -6.41
N LEU A 511 -77.05 -32.22 -6.44
CA LEU A 511 -76.88 -33.04 -7.65
C LEU A 511 -78.11 -33.00 -8.56
N LEU A 512 -79.29 -32.79 -7.98
CA LEU A 512 -80.57 -32.84 -8.70
C LEU A 512 -81.08 -31.45 -9.11
N ASN A 513 -80.63 -30.37 -8.45
CA ASN A 513 -81.04 -29.00 -8.75
C ASN A 513 -79.83 -28.10 -9.11
N LYS A 514 -79.84 -27.57 -10.34
CA LYS A 514 -78.79 -26.71 -10.91
C LYS A 514 -78.56 -25.43 -10.10
N GLU A 515 -79.62 -24.80 -9.59
CA GLU A 515 -79.50 -23.53 -8.86
C GLU A 515 -78.88 -23.76 -7.47
N ALA A 516 -79.27 -24.86 -6.80
CA ALA A 516 -78.69 -25.27 -5.53
C ALA A 516 -77.20 -25.62 -5.66
N MET A 517 -76.80 -26.28 -6.75
CA MET A 517 -75.40 -26.59 -7.05
C MET A 517 -74.55 -25.32 -7.22
N LEU A 518 -75.05 -24.35 -7.98
CA LEU A 518 -74.33 -23.10 -8.27
C LEU A 518 -74.16 -22.26 -7.00
N GLU A 519 -75.18 -22.15 -6.16
CA GLU A 519 -75.05 -21.43 -4.88
C GLU A 519 -74.12 -22.13 -3.90
N ALA A 520 -74.05 -23.48 -3.90
CA ALA A 520 -73.12 -24.22 -3.05
C ALA A 520 -71.64 -24.06 -3.48
N LEU A 521 -71.35 -23.88 -4.78
CA LEU A 521 -70.00 -23.72 -5.32
C LEU A 521 -69.51 -22.27 -5.36
N LYS A 522 -70.42 -21.30 -5.29
CA LYS A 522 -70.13 -19.85 -5.32
C LYS A 522 -69.07 -19.40 -4.30
N PRO A 523 -69.02 -19.89 -3.04
CA PRO A 523 -67.97 -19.55 -2.08
C PRO A 523 -66.59 -20.04 -2.52
N SER A 524 -66.50 -21.26 -3.07
CA SER A 524 -65.24 -21.84 -3.55
C SER A 524 -64.71 -21.08 -4.78
N PHE A 525 -65.59 -20.67 -5.70
CA PHE A 525 -65.19 -19.82 -6.82
C PHE A 525 -64.73 -18.43 -6.38
N LYS A 526 -65.40 -17.83 -5.38
CA LYS A 526 -64.97 -16.55 -4.80
C LYS A 526 -63.57 -16.64 -4.20
N LEU A 527 -63.29 -17.70 -3.43
CA LEU A 527 -61.98 -17.93 -2.83
C LEU A 527 -60.87 -18.11 -3.90
N LEU A 528 -61.16 -18.87 -4.96
CA LEU A 528 -60.24 -19.04 -6.09
C LEU A 528 -59.93 -17.69 -6.78
N LEU A 529 -60.96 -16.85 -6.94
CA LEU A 529 -60.81 -15.53 -7.55
C LEU A 529 -59.95 -14.59 -6.67
N GLU A 530 -60.19 -14.57 -5.36
CA GLU A 530 -59.41 -13.79 -4.39
C GLU A 530 -57.94 -14.23 -4.34
N TYR A 531 -57.69 -15.55 -4.40
CA TYR A 531 -56.34 -16.08 -4.47
C TYR A 531 -55.64 -15.70 -5.78
N ALA A 532 -56.33 -15.82 -6.92
CA ALA A 532 -55.78 -15.42 -8.21
C ALA A 532 -55.42 -13.92 -8.23
N GLN A 533 -56.28 -13.06 -7.67
CA GLN A 533 -55.99 -11.63 -7.52
C GLN A 533 -54.74 -11.37 -6.66
N SER A 534 -54.62 -12.05 -5.51
CA SER A 534 -53.47 -11.91 -4.61
C SER A 534 -52.17 -12.43 -5.22
N PHE A 535 -52.25 -13.46 -6.06
CA PHE A 535 -51.12 -13.99 -6.80
C PHE A 535 -50.67 -13.01 -7.90
N CYS A 536 -51.62 -12.50 -8.70
CA CYS A 536 -51.34 -11.50 -9.73
C CYS A 536 -50.72 -10.22 -9.16
N LEU A 537 -51.20 -9.76 -7.99
CA LEU A 537 -50.63 -8.60 -7.32
C LEU A 537 -49.16 -8.83 -6.94
N ARG A 538 -48.84 -9.97 -6.30
CA ARG A 538 -47.46 -10.30 -5.93
C ARG A 538 -46.54 -10.42 -7.15
N VAL A 539 -47.00 -11.04 -8.22
CA VAL A 539 -46.24 -11.12 -9.48
C VAL A 539 -45.99 -9.72 -10.03
N SER A 540 -46.97 -8.82 -9.98
CA SER A 540 -46.80 -7.43 -10.40
C SER A 540 -45.79 -6.68 -9.54
N GLU A 541 -45.81 -6.86 -8.22
CA GLU A 541 -44.85 -6.23 -7.30
C GLU A 541 -43.43 -6.70 -7.56
N HIS A 542 -43.22 -8.02 -7.72
CA HIS A 542 -41.91 -8.57 -8.07
C HIS A 542 -41.42 -8.06 -9.43
N THR A 543 -42.30 -8.01 -10.42
CA THR A 543 -41.95 -7.48 -11.75
C THR A 543 -41.56 -6.00 -11.68
N ALA A 544 -42.27 -5.19 -10.89
CA ALA A 544 -41.90 -3.78 -10.68
C ALA A 544 -40.53 -3.62 -10.00
N LEU A 545 -40.21 -4.52 -9.08
CA LEU A 545 -38.92 -4.55 -8.37
C LEU A 545 -37.78 -4.90 -9.31
N ASP A 546 -37.97 -5.89 -10.19
CA ASP A 546 -37.01 -6.26 -11.24
C ASP A 546 -36.80 -5.12 -12.25
N CYS A 547 -37.88 -4.43 -12.65
CA CYS A 547 -37.78 -3.25 -13.53
C CYS A 547 -36.99 -2.11 -12.86
N SER A 548 -37.28 -1.80 -11.59
CA SER A 548 -36.54 -0.79 -10.83
C SER A 548 -35.05 -1.11 -10.72
N MET A 549 -34.72 -2.38 -10.48
CA MET A 549 -33.33 -2.84 -10.47
C MET A 549 -32.65 -2.61 -11.82
N LEU A 550 -33.33 -2.92 -12.93
CA LEU A 550 -32.82 -2.70 -14.29
C LEU A 550 -32.67 -1.21 -14.65
N GLU A 551 -33.51 -0.32 -14.13
CA GLU A 551 -33.39 1.14 -14.31
C GLU A 551 -32.24 1.75 -13.52
N LEU A 552 -31.96 1.23 -12.32
CA LEU A 552 -30.85 1.68 -11.48
C LEU A 552 -29.49 1.16 -12.00
N LEU A 553 -29.48 0.04 -12.72
CA LEU A 553 -28.26 -0.62 -13.17
C LEU A 553 -27.38 0.25 -14.09
N PRO A 554 -27.91 0.99 -15.08
CA PRO A 554 -27.14 1.92 -15.90
C PRO A 554 -26.59 3.12 -15.11
N ILE A 555 -27.29 3.58 -14.08
CA ILE A 555 -26.87 4.71 -13.24
C ILE A 555 -25.59 4.36 -12.46
N LEU A 556 -25.38 3.08 -12.14
CA LEU A 556 -24.13 2.57 -11.54
C LEU A 556 -22.90 2.76 -12.46
N TYR A 557 -23.10 2.95 -13.77
CA TYR A 557 -22.03 3.04 -14.76
C TYR A 557 -21.97 4.40 -15.47
N SER A 558 -22.83 5.36 -15.10
CA SER A 558 -22.77 6.73 -15.60
C SER A 558 -21.99 7.64 -14.64
N HIS A 559 -21.00 8.37 -15.13
CA HIS A 559 -20.34 9.43 -14.35
C HIS A 559 -21.31 10.61 -14.17
N MET A 560 -21.76 10.85 -12.93
CA MET A 560 -22.47 12.07 -12.56
C MET A 560 -21.52 12.97 -11.75
N GLU A 561 -21.31 14.21 -12.21
CA GLU A 561 -20.62 15.23 -11.43
C GLU A 561 -21.53 15.69 -10.28
N THR A 562 -21.11 15.46 -9.04
CA THR A 562 -21.83 15.94 -7.85
C THR A 562 -21.21 17.22 -7.34
N GLU A 563 -21.88 18.35 -7.54
CA GLU A 563 -21.57 19.62 -6.86
C GLU A 563 -22.16 19.60 -5.44
N VAL A 564 -21.30 19.73 -4.42
CA VAL A 564 -21.73 19.81 -3.02
C VAL A 564 -21.58 21.25 -2.55
N THR A 565 -22.69 21.97 -2.41
CA THR A 565 -22.72 23.27 -1.75
C THR A 565 -22.70 23.08 -0.23
N LEU A 566 -21.58 23.46 0.41
CA LEU A 566 -21.46 23.51 1.85
C LEU A 566 -22.08 24.81 2.38
N HIS A 567 -23.14 24.70 3.18
CA HIS A 567 -23.61 25.82 4.00
C HIS A 567 -22.80 25.88 5.29
N ALA A 568 -22.16 27.02 5.51
CA ALA A 568 -21.23 27.31 6.60
C ALA A 568 -21.93 27.47 7.96
#